data_AF-A0AAE3DGL7-F1
#
_entry.id   AF-A0AAE3DGL7-F1
#
_cell.length_a   1.000
_cell.length_b   1.000
_cell.length_c   1.000
_cell.angle_alpha   90.00
_cell.angle_beta   90.00
_cell.angle_gamma   90.00
#
_symmetry.space_group_name_H-M   'P 1'
#
loop_
_entity.id
_entity.type
_entity.pdbx_description
1 polymer ?
#
loop_
_entity_poly.entity_id
_entity_poly.type
_entity_poly.pdbx_seq_one_letter_code
_entity_poly.pdbx_strand_id
1 'polypeptide(L)'
;MSYKPLENVTIVFSTANITVCADEWGDLYYTTEIPDEFVNQGEPYPRSKCKPIIDLPPEQFDHVLAIYKELPDDLLEHLIRGEEQEDA
;
A
#
# COMPACT_ATOMS: atom_id res chain seq x y z
N MET A 1 10.71 -24.13 -0.53
CA MET A 1 10.33 -22.83 -1.13
C MET A 1 10.68 -21.76 -0.11
N SER A 2 11.82 -21.09 -0.27
CA SER A 2 12.19 -19.98 0.61
C SER A 2 11.35 -18.78 0.21
N TYR A 3 10.26 -18.54 0.95
CA TYR A 3 9.59 -17.24 0.92
C TYR A 3 10.62 -16.22 1.38
N LYS A 4 11.23 -15.48 0.44
CA LYS A 4 11.84 -14.20 0.82
C LYS A 4 10.68 -13.36 1.34
N PRO A 5 10.67 -12.96 2.62
CA PRO A 5 9.66 -12.02 3.07
C PRO A 5 9.79 -10.81 2.16
N LEU A 6 8.67 -10.34 1.60
CA LEU A 6 8.68 -9.05 0.93
C LEU A 6 9.19 -8.03 1.93
N GLU A 7 10.40 -7.54 1.70
CA GLU A 7 11.05 -6.61 2.62
C GLU A 7 10.32 -5.27 2.58
N ASN A 8 9.71 -4.94 1.43
CA ASN A 8 9.01 -3.69 1.18
C ASN A 8 7.61 -3.93 0.60
N VAL A 9 6.72 -2.98 0.89
CA VAL A 9 5.39 -2.82 0.32
C VAL A 9 5.32 -1.44 -0.30
N THR A 10 4.59 -1.27 -1.40
CA THR A 10 4.46 0.02 -2.05
C THR A 10 3.31 0.81 -1.45
N ILE A 11 3.55 2.07 -1.11
CA ILE A 11 2.51 2.98 -0.64
C ILE A 11 1.53 3.25 -1.79
N VAL A 12 0.25 2.99 -1.56
CA VAL A 12 -0.79 3.17 -2.59
C VAL A 12 -1.57 4.45 -2.33
N PHE A 13 -2.11 4.59 -1.12
CA PHE A 13 -2.87 5.77 -0.72
C PHE A 13 -2.82 5.93 0.79
N SER A 14 -3.11 7.13 1.26
CA SER A 14 -3.32 7.40 2.67
C SER A 14 -4.72 7.93 2.91
N THR A 15 -5.15 7.73 4.14
CA THR A 15 -6.36 8.32 4.70
C THR A 15 -5.93 9.16 5.90
N ALA A 16 -6.86 9.94 6.46
CA ALA A 16 -6.58 10.91 7.52
C ALA A 16 -5.75 10.39 8.71
N ASN A 17 -5.76 9.07 8.99
CA ASN A 17 -5.08 8.47 10.13
C ASN A 17 -4.24 7.23 9.80
N ILE A 18 -4.38 6.64 8.62
CA ILE A 18 -3.63 5.44 8.22
C ILE A 18 -3.14 5.57 6.78
N THR A 19 -1.92 5.13 6.56
CA THR A 19 -1.34 4.93 5.23
C THR A 19 -1.55 3.49 4.83
N VAL A 20 -2.04 3.25 3.62
CA VAL A 20 -2.29 1.94 3.04
C VAL A 20 -1.23 1.63 2.00
N CYS A 21 -0.62 0.46 2.15
CA CYS A 21 0.40 -0.06 1.26
C CYS A 21 -0.07 -1.37 0.65
N ALA A 22 0.33 -1.66 -0.57
CA ALA A 22 0.11 -2.93 -1.24
C ALA A 22 1.44 -3.58 -1.55
N ASP A 23 1.49 -4.90 -1.55
CA ASP A 23 2.66 -5.65 -1.99
C ASP A 23 2.56 -6.08 -3.46
N GLU A 24 3.62 -6.69 -4.01
CA GLU A 24 3.65 -7.16 -5.41
C GLU A 24 2.57 -8.19 -5.78
N TRP A 25 2.02 -8.88 -4.78
CA TRP A 25 0.89 -9.82 -4.92
C TRP A 25 -0.48 -9.15 -4.73
N GLY A 26 -0.51 -7.87 -4.32
CA GLY A 26 -1.74 -7.12 -4.07
C GLY A 26 -2.36 -7.34 -2.68
N ASP A 27 -1.67 -7.96 -1.73
CA ASP A 27 -2.10 -7.92 -0.33
C ASP A 27 -1.93 -6.51 0.24
N LEU A 28 -2.90 -6.13 1.05
CA LEU A 28 -2.98 -4.80 1.64
C LEU A 28 -2.46 -4.77 3.07
N TYR A 29 -1.70 -3.72 3.36
CA TYR A 29 -1.12 -3.43 4.66
C TYR A 29 -1.43 -1.99 5.02
N TYR A 30 -1.39 -1.67 6.32
CA TYR A 30 -1.56 -0.32 6.81
C TYR A 30 -0.47 0.04 7.81
N THR A 31 -0.17 1.33 7.90
CA THR A 31 0.68 1.89 8.94
C THR A 31 0.11 3.22 9.42
N THR A 32 0.23 3.47 10.72
CA THR A 32 -0.09 4.77 11.35
C THR A 32 1.18 5.58 11.61
N GLU A 33 2.36 5.06 11.25
CA GLU A 33 3.64 5.73 11.52
C GLU A 33 3.93 6.88 10.55
N ILE A 34 3.37 6.81 9.34
CA ILE A 34 3.50 7.86 8.33
C ILE A 34 2.24 8.74 8.38
N PRO A 35 2.36 10.03 8.73
CA PRO A 35 1.28 10.99 8.58
C PRO A 35 1.03 11.27 7.09
N ASP A 36 -0.22 11.55 6.74
CA ASP A 36 -0.69 11.83 5.37
C ASP A 36 0.18 12.86 4.61
N GLU A 37 0.68 13.87 5.31
CA GLU A 37 1.56 14.93 4.74
C GLU A 37 2.90 14.41 4.20
N PHE A 38 3.36 13.23 4.66
CA PHE A 38 4.63 12.62 4.27
C PHE A 38 4.46 11.35 3.42
N VAL A 39 3.23 11.08 2.96
CA VAL A 39 2.92 9.90 2.15
C VAL A 39 3.28 10.19 0.70
N ASN A 40 4.27 9.46 0.19
CA ASN A 40 4.60 9.45 -1.23
C ASN A 40 4.07 8.16 -1.86
N GLN A 41 3.07 8.29 -2.73
CA GLN A 41 2.52 7.16 -3.47
C GLN A 41 3.58 6.58 -4.42
N GLY A 42 3.66 5.25 -4.50
CA GLY A 42 4.65 4.56 -5.32
C GLY A 42 5.99 4.33 -4.62
N GLU A 43 6.22 4.93 -3.45
CA GLU A 43 7.45 4.67 -2.71
C GLU A 43 7.41 3.33 -1.97
N PRO A 44 8.54 2.59 -1.98
CA PRO A 44 8.68 1.38 -1.20
C PRO A 44 8.80 1.72 0.29
N TYR A 45 7.97 1.06 1.10
CA TYR A 45 7.96 1.20 2.55
C TYR A 45 8.21 -0.15 3.23
N PRO A 46 9.00 -0.21 4.32
CA PRO A 46 9.34 -1.46 4.97
C PRO A 46 8.10 -2.20 5.50
N ARG A 47 7.89 -3.43 5.03
CA ARG A 47 6.77 -4.29 5.46
C ARG A 47 6.76 -4.52 6.97
N SER A 48 7.94 -4.60 7.58
CA SER A 48 8.11 -4.79 9.03
C SER A 48 7.47 -3.69 9.89
N LYS A 49 7.22 -2.50 9.30
CA LYS A 49 6.55 -1.36 9.94
C LYS A 49 5.07 -1.27 9.60
N CYS A 50 4.59 -2.12 8.71
CA CYS A 50 3.18 -2.20 8.36
C CYS A 50 2.54 -3.39 9.04
N LYS A 51 1.23 -3.27 9.29
CA LYS A 51 0.37 -4.33 9.77
C LYS A 51 -0.59 -4.75 8.66
N PRO A 52 -1.04 -6.01 8.61
CA PRO A 52 -2.01 -6.44 7.62
C PRO A 52 -3.35 -5.75 7.87
N ILE A 53 -4.05 -5.30 6.82
CA ILE A 53 -5.33 -4.56 6.99
C ILE A 53 -6.40 -5.34 7.75
N ILE A 54 -6.30 -6.67 7.83
CA ILE A 54 -7.20 -7.53 8.61
C ILE A 54 -7.16 -7.23 10.13
N ASP A 55 -6.10 -6.58 10.62
CA ASP A 55 -5.98 -6.14 12.02
C ASP A 55 -6.77 -4.84 12.29
N LEU A 56 -7.21 -4.14 11.24
CA LEU A 56 -8.02 -2.93 11.38
C LEU A 56 -9.44 -3.26 11.86
N PRO A 57 -10.07 -2.34 12.61
CA PRO A 57 -11.49 -2.45 12.92
C PRO A 57 -12.32 -2.48 11.62
N PRO A 58 -13.47 -3.18 11.62
CA PRO A 58 -14.25 -3.42 10.42
C PRO A 58 -14.69 -2.13 9.71
N GLU A 59 -14.96 -1.06 10.46
CA GLU A 59 -15.30 0.26 9.89
C GLU A 59 -14.17 0.84 9.04
N GLN A 60 -12.91 0.70 9.49
CA GLN A 60 -11.75 1.18 8.75
C GLN A 60 -11.39 0.24 7.61
N PHE A 61 -11.50 -1.08 7.85
CA PHE A 61 -11.26 -2.09 6.83
C PHE A 61 -12.19 -1.93 5.63
N ASP A 62 -13.49 -1.73 5.87
CA ASP A 62 -14.47 -1.54 4.79
C ASP A 62 -14.20 -0.23 4.03
N HIS A 63 -13.83 0.84 4.73
CA HIS A 63 -13.47 2.12 4.12
C HIS A 63 -12.19 2.02 3.25
N VAL A 64 -11.15 1.36 3.75
CA VAL A 64 -9.91 1.10 3.00
C VAL A 64 -10.21 0.26 1.75
N LEU A 65 -11.03 -0.78 1.88
CA LEU A 65 -11.43 -1.61 0.75
C LEU A 65 -12.26 -0.85 -0.28
N ALA A 66 -13.15 0.04 0.17
CA ALA A 66 -13.95 0.87 -0.72
C ALA A 66 -13.03 1.76 -1.55
N ILE A 67 -12.11 2.50 -0.92
CA ILE A 67 -11.14 3.35 -1.62
C ILE A 67 -10.27 2.52 -2.57
N TYR A 68 -9.74 1.38 -2.10
CA TYR A 68 -8.90 0.51 -2.92
C TYR A 68 -9.64 0.01 -4.18
N LYS A 69 -10.94 -0.30 -4.08
CA LYS A 69 -11.77 -0.70 -5.22
C LYS A 69 -12.17 0.45 -6.14
N GLU A 70 -12.17 1.68 -5.63
CA GLU A 70 -12.40 2.87 -6.43
C GLU A 70 -11.14 3.31 -7.19
N LEU A 71 -9.96 2.91 -6.72
CA LEU A 71 -8.71 3.15 -7.45
C LEU A 71 -8.68 2.32 -8.74
N PRO A 72 -8.31 2.93 -9.89
CA PRO A 72 -8.20 2.20 -11.14
C PRO A 72 -7.07 1.17 -11.05
N ASP A 73 -7.35 -0.07 -11.49
CA ASP A 73 -6.39 -1.17 -11.47
C ASP A 73 -5.08 -0.83 -12.20
N ASP A 74 -5.16 -0.01 -13.26
CA ASP A 74 -4.00 0.48 -14.02
C ASP A 74 -3.04 1.32 -13.16
N LEU A 75 -3.59 2.19 -12.29
CA LEU A 75 -2.81 2.96 -11.33
C LEU A 75 -2.22 2.06 -10.25
N LEU A 76 -3.00 1.09 -9.75
CA LEU A 76 -2.51 0.13 -8.77
C LEU A 76 -1.34 -0.69 -9.34
N GLU A 77 -1.49 -1.17 -10.57
CA GLU A 77 -0.44 -1.91 -11.26
C GLU A 77 0.79 -1.02 -11.47
N HIS A 78 0.61 0.24 -11.89
CA HIS A 78 1.69 1.20 -12.06
C HIS A 78 2.42 1.49 -10.75
N LEU A 79 1.70 1.66 -9.64
CA LEU A 79 2.28 1.92 -8.32
C LEU A 79 3.00 0.68 -7.78
N ILE A 80 2.39 -0.51 -7.89
CA ILE A 80 2.92 -1.75 -7.31
C ILE A 80 4.08 -2.31 -8.13
N ARG A 81 3.94 -2.35 -9.46
CA ARG A 81 5.00 -2.85 -10.34
C ARG A 81 6.06 -1.82 -10.63
N GLY A 82 5.74 -0.52 -10.51
CA GLY A 82 6.54 0.55 -11.07
C GLY A 82 6.58 0.41 -12.59
N GLU A 83 5.90 1.26 -13.35
CA GLU A 83 6.43 1.45 -14.72
C GLU A 83 7.84 2.00 -14.55
N GLU A 84 8.83 1.24 -15.01
CA GLU A 84 10.11 1.79 -15.40
C GLU A 84 9.78 2.95 -16.33
N GLN A 85 9.85 4.18 -15.82
CA GLN A 85 9.79 5.37 -16.64
C GLN A 85 11.05 5.28 -17.51
N GLU A 86 10.91 4.67 -18.69
CA GLU A 86 11.96 4.54 -19.68
C GLU A 86 12.45 5.97 -19.99
N ASP A 87 13.66 6.28 -19.51
CA ASP A 87 14.44 7.49 -19.82
C ASP A 87 14.33 7.79 -21.33
N ALA A 88 13.70 8.92 -21.68
CA ALA A 88 13.62 9.43 -23.05
C ALA A 88 14.61 10.58 -23.27
#